data_AF-A0A946XSG6-F1
#
_entry.id   AF-A0A946XSG6-F1
#
_cell.length_a   1.000
_cell.length_b   1.000
_cell.length_c   1.000
_cell.angle_alpha   90.00
_cell.angle_beta   90.00
_cell.angle_gamma   90.00
#
_symmetry.space_group_name_H-M   'P 1'
#
loop_
_entity.id
_entity.type
_entity.pdbx_description
1 polymer ?
#
loop_
_entity_poly.entity_id
_entity_poly.type
_entity_poly.pdbx_seq_one_letter_code
_entity_poly.pdbx_strand_id
1 'polypeptide(L)'
;ENAEDPSKVEKLNVTVGKTTEILKAHQSELDEIKAKETNIRTEASTNKQTVDASMAEIKTAETNLKSLSDENTKLDTLAKEAHSSLQSAQTNNHKSLNQIKYWEAQTFNVKRHQKITERTPLSDGHQETLLAMNNAQSIHDAASNEKKSAEETLQAADKSVSQKQKDLSTQTENLPKLKGRLTLEHLLVKHGQATIQSIREAMNGVSDDIKGEFQSALEKEMALLTQDQAKANKTQDLVDNSIPRAEASLEEAIANRSAAEKVLNIKTIAKKTAMKKLTETTASHGTVTEKLSEFDKSMEKMFQEYLGMLPAPL
;
A
#
# COMPACT_ATOMS: atom_id res chain seq x y z
N GLU A 1 156.11 78.39 -40.33
CA GLU A 1 154.86 78.75 -41.04
C GLU A 1 154.81 77.94 -42.33
N ASN A 2 153.72 77.28 -42.72
CA ASN A 2 152.50 77.95 -43.17
C ASN A 2 151.22 77.18 -42.82
N ALA A 3 150.43 77.86 -41.98
CA ALA A 3 148.97 77.95 -41.91
C ALA A 3 148.13 76.81 -42.50
N GLU A 4 147.41 76.11 -41.60
CA GLU A 4 146.14 75.46 -41.93
C GLU A 4 145.21 76.45 -42.66
N ASP A 5 144.67 76.04 -43.79
CA ASP A 5 143.65 76.77 -44.54
C ASP A 5 142.42 77.00 -43.63
N PRO A 6 142.17 78.24 -43.16
CA PRO A 6 141.09 78.55 -42.21
C PRO A 6 139.72 78.11 -42.75
N SER A 7 139.55 78.08 -44.07
CA SER A 7 138.34 77.64 -44.77
C SER A 7 137.99 76.16 -44.49
N LYS A 8 139.00 75.30 -44.30
CA LYS A 8 138.80 73.88 -43.99
C LYS A 8 138.42 73.66 -42.53
N VAL A 9 139.04 74.39 -41.61
CA VAL A 9 138.74 74.33 -40.16
C VAL A 9 137.31 74.85 -39.90
N GLU A 10 136.92 75.92 -40.57
CA GLU A 10 135.57 76.49 -40.43
C GLU A 10 134.49 75.57 -41.03
N LYS A 11 134.73 74.97 -42.20
CA LYS A 11 133.83 73.92 -42.74
C LYS A 11 133.73 72.72 -41.81
N LEU A 12 134.82 72.31 -41.17
CA LEU A 12 134.80 71.21 -40.20
C LEU A 12 133.97 71.58 -38.98
N ASN A 13 134.15 72.78 -38.41
CA ASN A 13 133.37 73.26 -37.27
C ASN A 13 131.88 73.40 -37.57
N VAL A 14 131.51 73.88 -38.77
CA VAL A 14 130.10 73.91 -39.20
C VAL A 14 129.53 72.50 -39.33
N THR A 15 130.32 71.55 -39.86
CA THR A 15 129.88 70.15 -40.03
C THR A 15 129.75 69.45 -38.67
N VAL A 16 130.71 69.64 -37.77
CA VAL A 16 130.69 69.11 -36.39
C VAL A 16 129.53 69.72 -35.60
N GLY A 17 129.28 71.03 -35.73
CA GLY A 17 128.13 71.70 -35.11
C GLY A 17 126.80 71.12 -35.59
N LYS A 18 126.60 71.01 -36.90
CA LYS A 18 125.40 70.38 -37.49
C LYS A 18 125.25 68.92 -37.05
N THR A 19 126.33 68.15 -37.04
CA THR A 19 126.31 66.74 -36.63
C THR A 19 125.98 66.61 -35.14
N THR A 20 126.45 67.53 -34.31
CA THR A 20 126.16 67.57 -32.87
C THR A 20 124.70 67.97 -32.60
N GLU A 21 124.15 68.92 -33.35
CA GLU A 21 122.72 69.26 -33.27
C GLU A 21 121.83 68.10 -33.74
N ILE A 22 122.20 67.42 -34.82
CA ILE A 22 121.51 66.21 -35.29
C ILE A 22 121.59 65.10 -34.24
N LEU A 23 122.75 64.87 -33.63
CA LEU A 23 122.90 63.87 -32.56
C LEU A 23 122.08 64.23 -31.32
N LYS A 24 121.99 65.51 -30.94
CA LYS A 24 121.11 65.96 -29.85
C LYS A 24 119.63 65.79 -30.20
N ALA A 25 119.23 66.10 -31.43
CA ALA A 25 117.86 65.91 -31.91
C ALA A 25 117.49 64.42 -31.90
N HIS A 26 118.33 63.54 -32.47
CA HIS A 26 118.13 62.10 -32.45
C HIS A 26 118.16 61.53 -31.02
N GLN A 27 118.98 62.06 -30.11
CA GLN A 27 118.96 61.66 -28.69
C GLN A 27 117.65 62.04 -28.01
N SER A 28 117.13 63.25 -28.28
CA SER A 28 115.84 63.70 -27.78
C SER A 28 114.68 62.85 -28.34
N GLU A 29 114.73 62.48 -29.63
CA GLU A 29 113.76 61.56 -30.24
C GLU A 29 113.83 60.16 -29.62
N LEU A 30 115.04 59.66 -29.36
CA LEU A 30 115.25 58.36 -28.73
C LEU A 30 114.72 58.33 -27.29
N ASP A 31 114.91 59.42 -26.54
CA ASP A 31 114.37 59.56 -25.19
C ASP A 31 112.84 59.70 -25.19
N GLU A 32 112.26 60.41 -26.16
CA GLU A 32 110.81 60.43 -26.40
C GLU A 32 110.26 59.04 -26.75
N ILE A 33 110.95 58.29 -27.61
CA ILE A 33 110.56 56.94 -28.00
C ILE A 33 110.61 56.01 -26.80
N LYS A 34 111.65 56.10 -25.96
CA LYS A 34 111.75 55.31 -24.72
C LYS A 34 110.65 55.65 -23.72
N ALA A 35 110.31 56.93 -23.58
CA ALA A 35 109.20 57.35 -22.72
C ALA A 35 107.86 56.80 -23.23
N LYS A 36 107.62 56.87 -24.55
CA LYS A 36 106.43 56.28 -25.20
C LYS A 36 106.41 54.75 -25.06
N GLU A 37 107.54 54.07 -25.24
CA GLU A 37 107.67 52.62 -25.06
C GLU A 37 107.34 52.20 -23.63
N THR A 38 107.84 52.95 -22.64
CA THR A 38 107.59 52.69 -21.22
C THR A 38 106.10 52.87 -20.88
N ASN A 39 105.47 53.94 -21.40
CA ASN A 39 104.03 54.16 -21.24
C ASN A 39 103.21 53.05 -21.91
N ILE A 40 103.54 52.68 -23.15
CA ILE A 40 102.87 51.58 -23.88
C ILE A 40 103.02 50.26 -23.12
N ARG A 41 104.20 49.94 -22.56
CA ARG A 41 104.37 48.73 -21.74
C ARG A 41 103.51 48.75 -20.49
N THR A 42 103.41 49.90 -19.84
CA THR A 42 102.59 50.06 -18.62
C THR A 42 101.11 49.91 -18.95
N GLU A 43 100.63 50.59 -20.00
CA GLU A 43 99.26 50.48 -20.50
C GLU A 43 98.93 49.07 -20.97
N ALA A 44 99.84 48.41 -21.70
CA ALA A 44 99.68 47.02 -22.10
C ALA A 44 99.61 46.08 -20.88
N SER A 45 100.39 46.33 -19.83
CA SER A 45 100.34 45.58 -18.57
C SER A 45 99.00 45.78 -17.86
N THR A 46 98.52 47.01 -17.76
CA THR A 46 97.22 47.34 -17.15
C THR A 46 96.06 46.71 -17.94
N ASN A 47 96.06 46.85 -19.27
CA ASN A 47 95.04 46.25 -20.13
C ASN A 47 95.04 44.73 -20.01
N LYS A 48 96.23 44.10 -19.93
CA LYS A 48 96.34 42.66 -19.67
C LYS A 48 95.69 42.28 -18.34
N GLN A 49 95.96 43.01 -17.26
CA GLN A 49 95.34 42.76 -15.95
C GLN A 49 93.81 42.92 -16.00
N THR A 50 93.29 43.93 -16.70
CA THR A 50 91.83 44.14 -16.86
C THR A 50 91.18 43.02 -17.66
N VAL A 51 91.83 42.56 -18.74
CA VAL A 51 91.35 41.42 -19.55
C VAL A 51 91.35 40.14 -18.73
N ASP A 52 92.43 39.88 -17.99
CA ASP A 52 92.54 38.70 -17.13
C ASP A 52 91.46 38.71 -16.04
N ALA A 53 91.18 39.86 -15.41
CA ALA A 53 90.11 40.02 -14.43
C ALA A 53 88.71 39.81 -15.04
N SER A 54 88.43 40.42 -16.20
CA SER A 54 87.15 40.27 -16.91
C SER A 54 86.92 38.82 -17.34
N MET A 55 87.97 38.13 -17.79
CA MET A 55 87.89 36.71 -18.16
C MET A 55 87.56 35.82 -16.96
N ALA A 56 88.11 36.15 -15.77
CA ALA A 56 87.78 35.44 -14.54
C ALA A 56 86.32 35.66 -14.09
N GLU A 57 85.80 36.88 -14.25
CA GLU A 57 84.39 37.20 -14.00
C GLU A 57 83.45 36.49 -14.97
N ILE A 58 83.76 36.50 -16.29
CA ILE A 58 82.99 35.77 -17.30
C ILE A 58 82.93 34.28 -16.95
N LYS A 59 84.07 33.68 -16.62
CA LYS A 59 84.14 32.26 -16.25
C LYS A 59 83.29 31.95 -15.01
N THR A 60 83.23 32.88 -14.05
CA THR A 60 82.37 32.77 -12.87
C THR A 60 80.88 32.89 -13.24
N ALA A 61 80.53 33.85 -14.10
CA ALA A 61 79.16 34.04 -14.59
C ALA A 61 78.67 32.84 -15.42
N GLU A 62 79.51 32.27 -16.28
CA GLU A 62 79.22 31.04 -17.04
C GLU A 62 78.96 29.86 -16.11
N THR A 63 79.75 29.72 -15.04
CA THR A 63 79.55 28.68 -14.02
C THR A 63 78.22 28.87 -13.29
N ASN A 64 77.88 30.11 -12.91
CA ASN A 64 76.62 30.43 -12.25
C ASN A 64 75.40 30.21 -13.18
N LEU A 65 75.49 30.62 -14.45
CA LEU A 65 74.44 30.39 -15.46
C LEU A 65 74.21 28.90 -15.68
N LYS A 66 75.28 28.11 -15.74
CA LYS A 66 75.16 26.65 -15.84
C LYS A 66 74.47 26.07 -14.61
N SER A 67 74.85 26.50 -13.40
CA SER A 67 74.20 26.08 -12.16
C SER A 67 72.71 26.46 -12.13
N LEU A 68 72.34 27.66 -12.58
CA LEU A 68 70.95 28.10 -12.67
C LEU A 68 70.15 27.31 -13.72
N SER A 69 70.77 26.98 -14.85
CA SER A 69 70.16 26.14 -15.88
C SER A 69 69.88 24.72 -15.35
N ASP A 70 70.82 24.15 -14.61
CA ASP A 70 70.67 22.85 -13.98
C ASP A 70 69.56 22.87 -12.91
N GLU A 71 69.53 23.91 -12.07
CA GLU A 71 68.47 24.14 -11.07
C GLU A 71 67.09 24.30 -11.72
N ASN A 72 66.98 25.08 -12.80
CA ASN A 72 65.72 25.28 -13.52
C ASN A 72 65.21 23.98 -14.14
N THR A 73 66.11 23.15 -14.69
CA THR A 73 65.75 21.83 -15.24
C THR A 73 65.26 20.89 -14.13
N LYS A 74 65.90 20.93 -12.96
CA LYS A 74 65.47 20.17 -11.77
C LYS A 74 64.09 20.62 -11.28
N LEU A 75 63.85 21.93 -11.20
CA LEU A 75 62.55 22.48 -10.81
C LEU A 75 61.44 22.13 -11.80
N ASP A 76 61.70 22.19 -13.10
CA ASP A 76 60.73 21.78 -14.14
C ASP A 76 60.39 20.29 -14.02
N THR A 77 61.38 19.45 -13.75
CA THR A 77 61.17 18.00 -13.51
C THR A 77 60.29 17.78 -12.28
N LEU A 78 60.62 18.42 -11.15
CA LEU A 78 59.82 18.33 -9.91
C LEU A 78 58.39 18.84 -10.10
N ALA A 79 58.19 19.93 -10.85
CA ALA A 79 56.87 20.47 -11.12
C ALA A 79 56.01 19.50 -11.95
N LYS A 80 56.61 18.86 -12.97
CA LYS A 80 55.94 17.83 -13.77
C LYS A 80 55.57 16.61 -12.93
N GLU A 81 56.48 16.11 -12.10
CA GLU A 81 56.23 15.00 -11.18
C GLU A 81 55.12 15.32 -10.17
N ALA A 82 55.12 16.54 -9.60
CA ALA A 82 54.08 17.01 -8.70
C ALA A 82 52.72 17.10 -9.39
N HIS A 83 52.67 17.60 -10.64
CA HIS A 83 51.44 17.70 -11.41
C HIS A 83 50.86 16.32 -11.76
N SER A 84 51.70 15.38 -12.22
CA SER A 84 51.27 14.00 -12.47
C SER A 84 50.78 13.32 -11.18
N SER A 85 51.44 13.57 -10.05
CA SER A 85 51.01 13.07 -8.74
C SER A 85 49.64 13.65 -8.32
N LEU A 86 49.42 14.94 -8.52
CA LEU A 86 48.15 15.61 -8.23
C LEU A 86 47.01 15.07 -9.10
N GLN A 87 47.24 14.89 -10.40
CA GLN A 87 46.24 14.36 -11.33
C GLN A 87 45.88 12.91 -11.00
N SER A 88 46.88 12.11 -10.61
CA SER A 88 46.67 10.73 -10.14
C SER A 88 45.87 10.70 -8.83
N ALA A 89 46.21 11.57 -7.87
CA ALA A 89 45.47 11.70 -6.61
C ALA A 89 44.02 12.15 -6.85
N GLN A 90 43.78 13.11 -7.74
CA GLN A 90 42.43 13.56 -8.09
C GLN A 90 41.61 12.44 -8.74
N THR A 91 42.20 11.67 -9.65
CA THR A 91 41.56 10.50 -10.26
C THR A 91 41.23 9.42 -9.22
N ASN A 92 42.15 9.14 -8.31
CA ASN A 92 41.95 8.16 -7.24
C ASN A 92 40.89 8.63 -6.23
N ASN A 93 40.84 9.92 -5.92
CA ASN A 93 39.78 10.51 -5.10
C ASN A 93 38.41 10.38 -5.76
N HIS A 94 38.30 10.68 -7.07
CA HIS A 94 37.04 10.47 -7.81
C HIS A 94 36.61 9.00 -7.83
N LYS A 95 37.54 8.06 -8.07
CA LYS A 95 37.26 6.62 -8.01
C LYS A 95 36.78 6.19 -6.63
N SER A 96 37.47 6.63 -5.58
CA SER A 96 37.13 6.30 -4.18
C SER A 96 35.77 6.85 -3.80
N LEU A 97 35.46 8.10 -4.17
CA LEU A 97 34.15 8.70 -3.91
C LEU A 97 33.01 7.93 -4.60
N ASN A 98 33.20 7.55 -5.86
CA ASN A 98 32.21 6.73 -6.58
C ASN A 98 32.05 5.35 -5.94
N GLN A 99 33.14 4.75 -5.44
CA GLN A 99 33.09 3.47 -4.74
C GLN A 99 32.34 3.59 -3.40
N ILE A 100 32.53 4.66 -2.64
CA ILE A 100 31.76 4.93 -1.41
C ILE A 100 30.27 5.03 -1.73
N LYS A 101 29.89 5.85 -2.72
CA LYS A 101 28.48 5.97 -3.16
C LYS A 101 27.87 4.64 -3.58
N TYR A 102 28.65 3.80 -4.28
CA TYR A 102 28.21 2.47 -4.66
C TYR A 102 27.93 1.59 -3.42
N TRP A 103 28.84 1.57 -2.44
CA TRP A 103 28.63 0.78 -1.21
C TRP A 103 27.48 1.30 -0.34
N GLU A 104 27.28 2.61 -0.29
CA GLU A 104 26.12 3.23 0.35
C GLU A 104 24.81 2.78 -0.31
N ALA A 105 24.75 2.81 -1.65
CA ALA A 105 23.61 2.33 -2.41
C ALA A 105 23.37 0.82 -2.23
N GLN A 106 24.42 0.00 -2.18
CA GLN A 106 24.30 -1.44 -1.90
C GLN A 106 23.76 -1.72 -0.49
N THR A 107 24.30 -1.03 0.51
CA THR A 107 23.83 -1.15 1.90
C THR A 107 22.37 -0.75 2.02
N PHE A 108 21.96 0.33 1.33
CA PHE A 108 20.57 0.73 1.25
C PHE A 108 19.70 -0.34 0.58
N ASN A 109 20.16 -0.90 -0.56
CA ASN A 109 19.41 -1.91 -1.29
C ASN A 109 19.20 -3.19 -0.48
N VAL A 110 20.18 -3.61 0.33
CA VAL A 110 20.02 -4.73 1.28
C VAL A 110 18.92 -4.43 2.31
N LYS A 111 18.92 -3.24 2.92
CA LYS A 111 17.86 -2.81 3.87
C LYS A 111 16.49 -2.78 3.20
N ARG A 112 16.41 -2.25 1.98
CA ARG A 112 15.18 -2.25 1.18
C ARG A 112 14.69 -3.67 0.91
N HIS A 113 15.58 -4.58 0.51
CA HIS A 113 15.22 -5.98 0.23
C HIS A 113 14.71 -6.70 1.49
N GLN A 114 15.40 -6.53 2.63
CA GLN A 114 14.92 -7.04 3.92
C GLN A 114 13.51 -6.53 4.23
N LYS A 115 13.28 -5.22 4.08
CA LYS A 115 11.96 -4.65 4.35
C LYS A 115 10.88 -5.18 3.39
N ILE A 116 11.19 -5.39 2.10
CA ILE A 116 10.26 -6.02 1.14
C ILE A 116 9.81 -7.41 1.62
N THR A 117 10.70 -8.20 2.23
CA THR A 117 10.30 -9.53 2.76
C THR A 117 9.29 -9.46 3.90
N GLU A 118 9.21 -8.32 4.61
CA GLU A 118 8.19 -8.06 5.64
C GLU A 118 6.80 -7.75 5.03
N ARG A 119 6.73 -7.44 3.73
CA ARG A 119 5.47 -7.16 3.03
C ARG A 119 4.60 -8.40 2.87
N THR A 120 5.20 -9.55 2.59
CA THR A 120 4.49 -10.81 2.32
C THR A 120 3.52 -11.19 3.45
N PRO A 121 3.95 -11.30 4.72
CA PRO A 121 3.03 -11.64 5.80
C PRO A 121 1.92 -10.60 6.03
N LEU A 122 2.16 -9.31 5.73
CA LEU A 122 1.13 -8.27 5.79
C LEU A 122 0.07 -8.46 4.68
N SER A 123 0.51 -8.80 3.48
CA SER A 123 -0.36 -9.09 2.34
C SER A 123 -1.19 -10.35 2.57
N ASP A 124 -0.57 -11.41 3.08
CA ASP A 124 -1.27 -12.66 3.42
C ASP A 124 -2.31 -12.41 4.51
N GLY A 125 -1.94 -11.69 5.58
CA GLY A 125 -2.88 -11.29 6.63
C GLY A 125 -4.03 -10.41 6.11
N HIS A 126 -3.77 -9.55 5.11
CA HIS A 126 -4.83 -8.75 4.47
C HIS A 126 -5.82 -9.66 3.73
N GLN A 127 -5.32 -10.64 2.99
CA GLN A 127 -6.15 -11.59 2.26
C GLN A 127 -6.94 -12.51 3.20
N GLU A 128 -6.33 -13.00 4.28
CA GLU A 128 -7.01 -13.79 5.30
C GLU A 128 -8.14 -13.01 5.99
N THR A 129 -7.88 -11.77 6.37
CA THR A 129 -8.91 -10.91 7.01
C THR A 129 -10.03 -10.54 6.05
N LEU A 130 -9.74 -10.37 4.75
CA LEU A 130 -10.75 -10.18 3.72
C LEU A 130 -11.65 -11.41 3.57
N LEU A 131 -11.07 -12.60 3.50
CA LEU A 131 -11.83 -13.86 3.45
C LEU A 131 -12.70 -14.04 4.69
N ALA A 132 -12.16 -13.76 5.88
CA ALA A 132 -12.91 -13.82 7.13
C ALA A 132 -14.09 -12.82 7.15
N MET A 133 -13.88 -11.59 6.68
CA MET A 133 -14.92 -10.57 6.56
C MET A 133 -16.02 -10.99 5.58
N ASN A 134 -15.65 -11.50 4.41
CA ASN A 134 -16.61 -11.98 3.41
C ASN A 134 -17.43 -13.18 3.93
N ASN A 135 -16.79 -14.12 4.63
CA ASN A 135 -17.47 -15.24 5.26
C ASN A 135 -18.44 -14.76 6.36
N ALA A 136 -18.02 -13.82 7.20
CA ALA A 136 -18.87 -13.26 8.25
C ALA A 136 -20.08 -12.50 7.66
N GLN A 137 -19.88 -11.80 6.54
CA GLN A 137 -20.95 -11.13 5.80
C GLN A 137 -21.98 -12.16 5.27
N SER A 138 -21.52 -13.22 4.63
CA SER A 138 -22.39 -14.29 4.13
C SER A 138 -23.22 -14.96 5.24
N ILE A 139 -22.59 -15.23 6.39
CA ILE A 139 -23.27 -15.80 7.57
C ILE A 139 -24.31 -14.81 8.13
N HIS A 140 -23.97 -13.52 8.20
CA HIS A 140 -24.91 -12.49 8.64
C HIS A 140 -26.14 -12.41 7.72
N ASP A 141 -25.92 -12.45 6.39
CA ASP A 141 -27.00 -12.34 5.42
C ASP A 141 -27.92 -13.57 5.46
N ALA A 142 -27.33 -14.77 5.59
CA ALA A 142 -28.09 -16.00 5.82
C ALA A 142 -28.94 -15.91 7.10
N ALA A 143 -28.34 -15.51 8.23
CA ALA A 143 -29.05 -15.36 9.50
C ALA A 143 -30.15 -14.28 9.43
N SER A 144 -29.94 -13.21 8.67
CA SER A 144 -30.94 -12.16 8.45
C SER A 144 -32.14 -12.68 7.65
N ASN A 145 -31.90 -13.46 6.59
CA ASN A 145 -32.95 -14.08 5.79
C ASN A 145 -33.74 -15.12 6.59
N GLU A 146 -33.06 -15.95 7.38
CA GLU A 146 -33.72 -16.92 8.26
C GLU A 146 -34.59 -16.24 9.33
N LYS A 147 -34.12 -15.13 9.91
CA LYS A 147 -34.93 -14.34 10.85
C LYS A 147 -36.19 -13.81 10.16
N LYS A 148 -36.05 -13.24 8.95
CA LYS A 148 -37.20 -12.72 8.19
C LYS A 148 -38.23 -13.82 7.90
N SER A 149 -37.78 -15.01 7.47
CA SER A 149 -38.67 -16.16 7.25
C SER A 149 -39.38 -16.61 8.54
N ALA A 150 -38.69 -16.56 9.68
CA ALA A 150 -39.30 -16.84 10.98
C ALA A 150 -40.34 -15.78 11.40
N GLU A 151 -40.11 -14.49 11.09
CA GLU A 151 -41.09 -13.41 11.29
C GLU A 151 -42.36 -13.64 10.47
N GLU A 152 -42.21 -14.01 9.19
CA GLU A 152 -43.34 -14.33 8.30
C GLU A 152 -44.13 -15.55 8.81
N THR A 153 -43.43 -16.56 9.32
CA THR A 153 -44.05 -17.76 9.93
C THR A 153 -44.85 -17.41 11.18
N LEU A 154 -44.30 -16.58 12.07
CA LEU A 154 -45.01 -16.12 13.26
C LEU A 154 -46.25 -15.30 12.88
N GLN A 155 -46.14 -14.41 11.89
CA GLN A 155 -47.28 -13.62 11.42
C GLN A 155 -48.39 -14.50 10.83
N ALA A 156 -48.04 -15.57 10.11
CA ALA A 156 -49.01 -16.55 9.62
C ALA A 156 -49.69 -17.31 10.77
N ALA A 157 -48.94 -17.68 11.80
CA ALA A 157 -49.48 -18.32 13.00
C ALA A 157 -50.42 -17.40 13.78
N ASP A 158 -50.08 -16.11 13.93
CA ASP A 158 -50.94 -15.10 14.57
C ASP A 158 -52.29 -14.94 13.84
N LYS A 159 -52.27 -14.94 12.51
CA LYS A 159 -53.49 -14.92 11.68
C LYS A 159 -54.33 -16.19 11.89
N SER A 160 -53.68 -17.35 11.98
CA SER A 160 -54.36 -18.62 12.24
C SER A 160 -55.06 -18.62 13.59
N VAL A 161 -54.38 -18.21 14.67
CA VAL A 161 -54.97 -18.07 16.01
C VAL A 161 -56.17 -17.13 15.98
N SER A 162 -56.04 -15.96 15.35
CA SER A 162 -57.12 -14.98 15.23
C SER A 162 -58.34 -15.57 14.51
N GLN A 163 -58.12 -16.33 13.44
CA GLN A 163 -59.20 -17.01 12.71
C GLN A 163 -59.88 -18.10 13.56
N LYS A 164 -59.10 -18.94 14.25
CA LYS A 164 -59.64 -19.99 15.12
C LYS A 164 -60.42 -19.43 16.31
N GLN A 165 -60.00 -18.29 16.84
CA GLN A 165 -60.72 -17.60 17.90
C GLN A 165 -62.06 -17.03 17.40
N LYS A 166 -62.10 -16.53 16.16
CA LYS A 166 -63.36 -16.13 15.50
C LYS A 166 -64.28 -17.32 15.25
N ASP A 167 -63.73 -18.46 14.82
CA ASP A 167 -64.50 -19.69 14.60
C ASP A 167 -65.13 -20.17 15.92
N LEU A 168 -64.38 -20.18 17.03
CA LEU A 168 -64.88 -20.52 18.35
C LEU A 168 -66.01 -19.58 18.82
N SER A 169 -65.86 -18.25 18.63
CA SER A 169 -66.93 -17.29 18.93
C SER A 169 -68.19 -17.59 18.12
N THR A 170 -68.03 -17.88 16.84
CA THR A 170 -69.14 -18.21 15.93
C THR A 170 -69.87 -19.50 16.36
N GLN A 171 -69.15 -20.54 16.78
CA GLN A 171 -69.77 -21.77 17.29
C GLN A 171 -70.50 -21.52 18.61
N THR A 172 -69.92 -20.71 19.49
CA THR A 172 -70.52 -20.33 20.77
C THR A 172 -71.83 -19.56 20.57
N GLU A 173 -71.85 -18.59 19.66
CA GLU A 173 -73.04 -17.82 19.30
C GLU A 173 -74.14 -18.67 18.63
N ASN A 174 -73.76 -19.69 17.87
CA ASN A 174 -74.70 -20.57 17.17
C ASN A 174 -75.26 -21.70 18.05
N LEU A 175 -74.62 -22.02 19.18
CA LEU A 175 -75.03 -23.12 20.06
C LEU A 175 -76.51 -23.03 20.50
N PRO A 176 -77.07 -21.88 20.92
CA PRO A 176 -78.48 -21.79 21.29
C PRO A 176 -79.42 -22.13 20.14
N LYS A 177 -79.08 -21.72 18.90
CA LYS A 177 -79.86 -22.05 17.71
C LYS A 177 -79.84 -23.55 17.41
N LEU A 178 -78.67 -24.18 17.55
CA LEU A 178 -78.52 -25.64 17.41
C LEU A 178 -79.33 -26.39 18.48
N LYS A 179 -79.29 -25.94 19.74
CA LYS A 179 -80.11 -26.50 20.82
C LYS A 179 -81.61 -26.38 20.54
N GLY A 180 -82.07 -25.21 20.07
CA GLY A 180 -83.46 -25.01 19.67
C GLY A 180 -83.87 -25.94 18.53
N ARG A 181 -83.02 -26.08 17.51
CA ARG A 181 -83.24 -26.99 16.38
C ARG A 181 -83.30 -28.46 16.83
N LEU A 182 -82.39 -28.89 17.71
CA LEU A 182 -82.36 -30.25 18.26
C LEU A 182 -83.67 -30.57 19.01
N THR A 183 -84.18 -29.64 19.81
CA THR A 183 -85.47 -29.81 20.50
C THR A 183 -86.62 -30.03 19.51
N LEU A 184 -86.66 -29.27 18.41
CA LEU A 184 -87.66 -29.43 17.36
C LEU A 184 -87.51 -30.78 16.63
N GLU A 185 -86.29 -31.17 16.30
CA GLU A 185 -86.01 -32.46 15.64
C GLU A 185 -86.39 -33.65 16.55
N HIS A 186 -86.13 -33.58 17.85
CA HIS A 186 -86.62 -34.60 18.81
C HIS A 186 -88.15 -34.62 18.92
N LEU A 187 -88.82 -33.47 18.84
CA LEU A 187 -90.27 -33.42 18.84
C LEU A 187 -90.85 -34.08 17.59
N LEU A 188 -90.24 -33.86 16.42
CA LEU A 188 -90.63 -34.51 15.16
C LEU A 188 -90.43 -36.04 15.23
N VAL A 189 -89.31 -36.51 15.78
CA VAL A 189 -89.08 -37.94 16.01
C VAL A 189 -90.16 -38.54 16.91
N LYS A 190 -90.49 -37.88 18.03
CA LYS A 190 -91.54 -38.33 18.95
C LYS A 190 -92.92 -38.33 18.28
N HIS A 191 -93.22 -37.32 17.47
CA HIS A 191 -94.46 -37.25 16.70
C HIS A 191 -94.53 -38.39 15.67
N GLY A 192 -93.47 -38.63 14.89
CA GLY A 192 -93.41 -39.72 13.93
C GLY A 192 -93.58 -41.10 14.57
N GLN A 193 -92.98 -41.33 15.75
CA GLN A 193 -93.20 -42.54 16.55
C GLN A 193 -94.68 -42.71 16.95
N ALA A 194 -95.33 -41.63 17.42
CA ALA A 194 -96.75 -41.65 17.77
C ALA A 194 -97.64 -41.90 16.55
N THR A 195 -97.36 -41.27 15.40
CA THR A 195 -98.10 -41.48 14.15
C THR A 195 -97.98 -42.92 13.66
N ILE A 196 -96.77 -43.50 13.66
CA ILE A 196 -96.55 -44.91 13.32
C ILE A 196 -97.35 -45.83 14.24
N GLN A 197 -97.38 -45.55 15.54
CA GLN A 197 -98.14 -46.33 16.50
C GLN A 197 -99.66 -46.24 16.22
N SER A 198 -100.19 -45.05 15.98
CA SER A 198 -101.60 -44.86 15.60
C SER A 198 -101.96 -45.58 14.30
N ILE A 199 -101.08 -45.56 13.29
CA ILE A 199 -101.28 -46.29 12.03
C ILE A 199 -101.34 -47.81 12.29
N ARG A 200 -100.43 -48.34 13.13
CA ARG A 200 -100.43 -49.77 13.50
C ARG A 200 -101.70 -50.16 14.25
N GLU A 201 -102.15 -49.33 15.20
CA GLU A 201 -103.38 -49.57 15.95
C GLU A 201 -104.61 -49.55 15.04
N ALA A 202 -104.70 -48.58 14.13
CA ALA A 202 -105.78 -48.50 13.15
C ALA A 202 -105.78 -49.72 12.22
N MET A 203 -104.61 -50.13 11.71
CA MET A 203 -104.45 -51.27 10.80
C MET A 203 -104.90 -52.61 11.42
N ASN A 204 -104.82 -52.76 12.75
CA ASN A 204 -105.31 -53.94 13.46
C ASN A 204 -106.85 -54.03 13.49
N GLY A 205 -107.56 -52.91 13.29
CA GLY A 205 -109.02 -52.83 13.38
C GLY A 205 -109.79 -52.80 12.05
N VAL A 206 -109.09 -52.80 10.91
CA VAL A 206 -109.70 -52.72 9.56
C VAL A 206 -109.70 -54.06 8.81
N SER A 207 -110.63 -54.19 7.84
CA SER A 207 -110.73 -55.37 6.96
C SER A 207 -109.53 -55.50 6.03
N ASP A 208 -109.25 -56.73 5.58
CA ASP A 208 -108.07 -57.03 4.75
C ASP A 208 -108.06 -56.25 3.41
N ASP A 209 -109.24 -55.93 2.88
CA ASP A 209 -109.40 -55.21 1.60
C ASP A 209 -108.80 -53.80 1.59
N ILE A 210 -108.61 -53.17 2.76
CA ILE A 210 -108.05 -51.80 2.89
C ILE A 210 -106.70 -51.75 3.64
N LYS A 211 -106.19 -52.88 4.14
CA LYS A 211 -104.90 -52.93 4.85
C LYS A 211 -103.70 -52.51 3.99
N GLY A 212 -103.75 -52.74 2.67
CA GLY A 212 -102.68 -52.36 1.75
C GLY A 212 -102.36 -50.86 1.73
N GLU A 213 -103.37 -50.00 1.91
CA GLU A 213 -103.21 -48.54 1.99
C GLU A 213 -102.52 -48.13 3.30
N PHE A 214 -102.90 -48.75 4.43
CA PHE A 214 -102.25 -48.53 5.72
C PHE A 214 -100.80 -49.03 5.74
N GLN A 215 -100.51 -50.16 5.08
CA GLN A 215 -99.16 -50.69 4.96
C GLN A 215 -98.23 -49.73 4.21
N SER A 216 -98.71 -49.16 3.10
CA SER A 216 -97.96 -48.18 2.30
C SER A 216 -97.73 -46.88 3.09
N ALA A 217 -98.73 -46.42 3.84
CA ALA A 217 -98.61 -45.25 4.72
C ALA A 217 -97.61 -45.49 5.86
N LEU A 218 -97.62 -46.69 6.45
CA LEU A 218 -96.68 -47.11 7.49
C LEU A 218 -95.24 -47.09 6.99
N GLU A 219 -94.98 -47.66 5.81
CA GLU A 219 -93.64 -47.67 5.20
C GLU A 219 -93.12 -46.24 4.93
N LYS A 220 -93.98 -45.36 4.44
CA LYS A 220 -93.64 -43.95 4.20
C LYS A 220 -93.29 -43.23 5.50
N GLU A 221 -94.09 -43.38 6.56
CA GLU A 221 -93.82 -42.76 7.86
C GLU A 221 -92.58 -43.35 8.53
N MET A 222 -92.31 -44.66 8.40
CA MET A 222 -91.06 -45.26 8.90
C MET A 222 -89.81 -44.69 8.21
N ALA A 223 -89.89 -44.43 6.89
CA ALA A 223 -88.79 -43.80 6.16
C ALA A 223 -88.54 -42.35 6.62
N LEU A 224 -89.62 -41.58 6.83
CA LEU A 224 -89.54 -40.21 7.37
C LEU A 224 -88.96 -40.20 8.79
N LEU A 225 -89.41 -41.10 9.67
CA LEU A 225 -88.87 -41.23 11.03
C LEU A 225 -87.36 -41.52 11.01
N THR A 226 -86.91 -42.39 10.11
CA THR A 226 -85.48 -42.70 9.94
C THR A 226 -84.69 -41.46 9.53
N GLN A 227 -85.24 -40.66 8.61
CA GLN A 227 -84.62 -39.41 8.17
C GLN A 227 -84.55 -38.38 9.31
N ASP A 228 -85.61 -38.22 10.08
CA ASP A 228 -85.66 -37.26 11.18
C ASP A 228 -84.76 -37.69 12.35
N GLN A 229 -84.67 -38.99 12.63
CA GLN A 229 -83.69 -39.52 13.58
C GLN A 229 -82.25 -39.22 13.14
N ALA A 230 -81.95 -39.39 11.84
CA ALA A 230 -80.64 -39.08 11.30
C ALA A 230 -80.31 -37.58 11.39
N LYS A 231 -81.29 -36.69 11.19
CA LYS A 231 -81.12 -35.24 11.39
C LYS A 231 -80.86 -34.92 12.87
N ALA A 232 -81.68 -35.45 13.78
CA ALA A 232 -81.54 -35.26 15.22
C ALA A 232 -80.15 -35.68 15.70
N ASN A 233 -79.66 -36.86 15.26
CA ASN A 233 -78.33 -37.35 15.61
C ASN A 233 -77.20 -36.43 15.10
N LYS A 234 -77.32 -35.88 13.87
CA LYS A 234 -76.33 -34.93 13.34
C LYS A 234 -76.34 -33.61 14.11
N THR A 235 -77.52 -33.10 14.45
CA THR A 235 -77.64 -31.86 15.23
C THR A 235 -77.13 -32.08 16.66
N GLN A 236 -77.38 -33.25 17.24
CA GLN A 236 -76.83 -33.65 18.55
C GLN A 236 -75.30 -33.65 18.53
N ASP A 237 -74.66 -34.28 17.53
CA ASP A 237 -73.20 -34.23 17.38
C ASP A 237 -72.66 -32.79 17.31
N LEU A 238 -73.34 -31.91 16.59
CA LEU A 238 -72.95 -30.50 16.52
C LEU A 238 -73.13 -29.78 17.87
N VAL A 239 -74.22 -30.02 18.60
CA VAL A 239 -74.44 -29.45 19.94
C VAL A 239 -73.36 -29.90 20.91
N ASP A 240 -72.99 -31.17 20.88
CA ASP A 240 -72.05 -31.75 21.84
C ASP A 240 -70.59 -31.44 21.50
N ASN A 241 -70.25 -31.42 20.21
CA ASN A 241 -68.86 -31.42 19.76
C ASN A 241 -68.41 -30.15 19.02
N SER A 242 -69.29 -29.24 18.62
CA SER A 242 -68.86 -28.03 17.86
C SER A 242 -67.89 -27.13 18.65
N ILE A 243 -68.20 -26.85 19.92
CA ILE A 243 -67.34 -26.03 20.79
C ILE A 243 -66.05 -26.78 21.14
N PRO A 244 -66.09 -28.03 21.68
CA PRO A 244 -64.86 -28.76 21.98
C PRO A 244 -63.92 -28.93 20.77
N ARG A 245 -64.46 -29.17 19.56
CA ARG A 245 -63.65 -29.24 18.33
C ARG A 245 -63.01 -27.89 17.98
N ALA A 246 -63.73 -26.79 18.18
CA ALA A 246 -63.21 -25.45 17.94
C ALA A 246 -62.14 -25.05 18.97
N GLU A 247 -62.34 -25.38 20.25
CA GLU A 247 -61.36 -25.18 21.32
C GLU A 247 -60.08 -25.96 21.06
N ALA A 248 -60.17 -27.26 20.75
CA ALA A 248 -59.00 -28.07 20.43
C ALA A 248 -58.22 -27.52 19.21
N SER A 249 -58.93 -27.05 18.18
CA SER A 249 -58.29 -26.43 17.01
C SER A 249 -57.62 -25.09 17.33
N LEU A 250 -58.18 -24.31 18.27
CA LEU A 250 -57.57 -23.08 18.76
C LEU A 250 -56.32 -23.38 19.61
N GLU A 251 -56.37 -24.36 20.50
CA GLU A 251 -55.21 -24.79 21.30
C GLU A 251 -54.04 -25.23 20.42
N GLU A 252 -54.30 -26.02 19.38
CA GLU A 252 -53.29 -26.40 18.39
C GLU A 252 -52.67 -25.17 17.70
N ALA A 253 -53.50 -24.20 17.29
CA ALA A 253 -53.02 -22.97 16.67
C ALA A 253 -52.15 -22.13 17.64
N ILE A 254 -52.53 -22.06 18.93
CA ILE A 254 -51.76 -21.38 19.98
C ILE A 254 -50.42 -22.08 20.21
N ALA A 255 -50.41 -23.41 20.26
CA ALA A 255 -49.18 -24.20 20.39
C ALA A 255 -48.23 -23.95 19.20
N ASN A 256 -48.76 -23.95 17.97
CA ASN A 256 -48.00 -23.66 16.76
C ASN A 256 -47.44 -22.22 16.76
N ARG A 257 -48.22 -21.23 17.20
CA ARG A 257 -47.76 -19.85 17.40
C ARG A 257 -46.61 -19.78 18.41
N SER A 258 -46.73 -20.44 19.55
CA SER A 258 -45.68 -20.48 20.58
C SER A 258 -44.39 -21.12 20.06
N ALA A 259 -44.50 -22.18 19.24
CA ALA A 259 -43.35 -22.79 18.59
C ALA A 259 -42.67 -21.82 17.60
N ALA A 260 -43.46 -21.11 16.77
CA ALA A 260 -42.94 -20.10 15.84
C ALA A 260 -42.23 -18.94 16.56
N GLU A 261 -42.78 -18.48 17.69
CA GLU A 261 -42.16 -17.43 18.51
C GLU A 261 -40.80 -17.86 19.08
N LYS A 262 -40.69 -19.11 19.57
CA LYS A 262 -39.41 -19.68 20.03
C LYS A 262 -38.38 -19.72 18.91
N VAL A 263 -38.77 -20.15 17.71
CA VAL A 263 -37.89 -20.16 16.53
C VAL A 263 -37.43 -18.74 16.19
N LEU A 264 -38.33 -17.76 16.17
CA LEU A 264 -37.97 -16.36 15.91
C LEU A 264 -36.95 -15.82 16.93
N ASN A 265 -37.11 -16.14 18.21
CA ASN A 265 -36.15 -15.74 19.24
C ASN A 265 -34.76 -16.35 19.01
N ILE A 266 -34.68 -17.64 18.67
CA ILE A 266 -33.42 -18.30 18.32
C ILE A 266 -32.76 -17.62 17.11
N LYS A 267 -33.52 -17.37 16.03
CA LYS A 267 -33.01 -16.70 14.83
C LYS A 267 -32.58 -15.25 15.08
N THR A 268 -33.25 -14.55 15.99
CA THR A 268 -32.87 -13.20 16.42
C THR A 268 -31.53 -13.19 17.14
N ILE A 269 -31.28 -14.14 18.05
CA ILE A 269 -29.99 -14.29 18.74
C ILE A 269 -28.89 -14.67 17.75
N ALA A 270 -29.17 -15.59 16.81
CA ALA A 270 -28.22 -15.99 15.76
C ALA A 270 -27.80 -14.79 14.90
N LYS A 271 -28.76 -13.98 14.43
CA LYS A 271 -28.48 -12.75 13.67
C LYS A 271 -27.60 -11.78 14.47
N LYS A 272 -27.92 -11.54 15.75
CA LYS A 272 -27.13 -10.64 16.60
C LYS A 272 -25.69 -11.14 16.76
N THR A 273 -25.50 -12.45 16.93
CA THR A 273 -24.19 -13.07 17.04
C THR A 273 -23.40 -12.95 15.74
N ALA A 274 -24.03 -13.21 14.59
CA ALA A 274 -23.43 -13.03 13.28
C ALA A 274 -23.02 -11.57 13.03
N MET A 275 -23.85 -10.60 13.41
CA MET A 275 -23.54 -9.17 13.29
C MET A 275 -22.33 -8.75 14.14
N LYS A 276 -22.22 -9.28 15.37
CA LYS A 276 -21.06 -9.05 16.21
C LYS A 276 -19.79 -9.57 15.52
N LYS A 277 -19.84 -10.80 14.98
CA LYS A 277 -18.70 -11.39 14.28
C LYS A 277 -18.29 -10.60 13.04
N LEU A 278 -19.27 -10.16 12.24
CA LEU A 278 -19.04 -9.30 11.09
C LEU A 278 -18.33 -8.01 11.50
N THR A 279 -18.79 -7.36 12.57
CA THR A 279 -18.17 -6.12 13.08
C THR A 279 -16.71 -6.36 13.50
N GLU A 280 -16.43 -7.45 14.23
CA GLU A 280 -15.07 -7.83 14.62
C GLU A 280 -14.16 -8.06 13.40
N THR A 281 -14.65 -8.80 12.39
CA THR A 281 -13.85 -9.09 11.17
C THR A 281 -13.64 -7.85 10.31
N THR A 282 -14.62 -6.97 10.20
CA THR A 282 -14.49 -5.70 9.47
C THR A 282 -13.45 -4.79 10.14
N ALA A 283 -13.48 -4.69 11.47
CA ALA A 283 -12.48 -3.92 12.22
C ALA A 283 -11.07 -4.50 12.02
N SER A 284 -10.93 -5.83 12.13
CA SER A 284 -9.65 -6.50 11.91
C SER A 284 -9.11 -6.30 10.49
N HIS A 285 -9.96 -6.41 9.47
CA HIS A 285 -9.59 -6.14 8.09
C HIS A 285 -9.16 -4.67 7.89
N GLY A 286 -9.87 -3.72 8.50
CA GLY A 286 -9.52 -2.30 8.49
C GLY A 286 -8.11 -2.05 9.05
N THR A 287 -7.80 -2.61 10.23
CA THR A 287 -6.47 -2.48 10.84
C THR A 287 -5.35 -3.05 9.97
N VAL A 288 -5.56 -4.20 9.34
CA VAL A 288 -4.53 -4.80 8.47
C VAL A 288 -4.37 -4.01 7.17
N THR A 289 -5.46 -3.50 6.62
CA THR A 289 -5.45 -2.62 5.43
C THR A 289 -4.66 -1.33 5.70
N GLU A 290 -4.87 -0.72 6.87
CA GLU A 290 -4.12 0.48 7.27
C GLU A 290 -2.63 0.19 7.41
N LYS A 291 -2.25 -0.89 8.11
CA LYS A 291 -0.85 -1.32 8.25
C LYS A 291 -0.19 -1.59 6.89
N LEU A 292 -0.88 -2.27 5.97
CA LEU A 292 -0.36 -2.53 4.63
C LEU A 292 -0.17 -1.22 3.84
N SER A 293 -1.12 -0.29 3.95
CA SER A 293 -1.02 1.03 3.31
C SER A 293 0.15 1.86 3.85
N GLU A 294 0.36 1.89 5.17
CA GLU A 294 1.48 2.57 5.81
C GLU A 294 2.82 1.94 5.39
N PHE A 295 2.87 0.62 5.34
CA PHE A 295 4.04 -0.12 4.86
C PHE A 295 4.37 0.26 3.40
N ASP A 296 3.39 0.25 2.51
CA ASP A 296 3.57 0.59 1.09
C ASP A 296 4.03 2.04 0.91
N LYS A 297 3.49 2.99 1.68
CA LYS A 297 3.98 4.39 1.72
C LYS A 297 5.44 4.47 2.19
N SER A 298 5.80 3.71 3.23
CA SER A 298 7.18 3.67 3.71
C SER A 298 8.14 3.08 2.68
N MET A 299 7.70 2.06 1.93
CA MET A 299 8.47 1.46 0.85
C MET A 299 8.71 2.43 -0.30
N GLU A 300 7.68 3.18 -0.70
CA GLU A 300 7.81 4.22 -1.73
C GLU A 300 8.81 5.29 -1.31
N LYS A 301 8.74 5.77 -0.06
CA LYS A 301 9.70 6.75 0.46
C LYS A 301 11.15 6.23 0.39
N MET A 302 11.39 4.99 0.82
CA MET A 302 12.73 4.38 0.71
C MET A 302 13.16 4.23 -0.76
N PHE A 303 12.25 3.92 -1.67
CA PHE A 303 12.59 3.85 -3.09
C PHE A 303 13.03 5.22 -3.63
N GLN A 304 12.35 6.31 -3.26
CA GLN A 304 12.76 7.66 -3.63
C GLN A 304 14.12 8.05 -3.02
N GLU A 305 14.37 7.70 -1.75
CA GLU A 305 15.67 7.89 -1.11
C GLU A 305 16.81 7.15 -1.85
N TYR A 306 16.55 5.90 -2.26
CA TYR A 306 17.51 5.13 -3.07
C TYR A 306 17.85 5.81 -4.39
N LEU A 307 16.82 6.28 -5.13
CA LEU A 307 17.03 6.96 -6.40
C LEU A 307 17.88 8.22 -6.25
N GLY A 308 17.75 8.94 -5.14
CA GLY A 308 18.58 10.11 -4.82
C GLY A 308 20.04 9.79 -4.46
N MET A 309 20.35 8.55 -4.08
CA MET A 309 21.72 8.11 -3.75
C MET A 309 22.50 7.63 -4.99
N LEU A 310 21.81 7.33 -6.09
CA LEU A 310 22.47 6.86 -7.30
C LEU A 310 23.34 7.98 -7.90
N PRO A 311 24.56 7.65 -8.37
CA PRO A 311 25.39 8.63 -9.05
C PRO A 311 24.66 9.16 -10.29
N ALA A 312 24.78 10.46 -10.55
CA ALA A 312 24.27 11.06 -11.78
C ALA A 312 24.85 10.30 -12.99
N PRO A 313 24.05 10.03 -14.03
CA PRO A 313 24.56 9.40 -15.24
C PRO A 313 25.75 10.21 -15.78
N LEU A 314 26.83 9.49 -16.11
CA LEU A 314 28.05 10.02 -16.74
C LEU A 314 27.75 10.69 -18.08
#